data_AF-A0A7T8KF60-F1
#
_entry.id   AF-A0A7T8KF60-F1
#
_cell.length_a   1.000
_cell.length_b   1.000
_cell.length_c   1.000
_cell.angle_alpha   90.00
_cell.angle_beta   90.00
_cell.angle_gamma   90.00
#
_symmetry.space_group_name_H-M   'P 1'
#
loop_
_entity.id
_entity.type
_entity.pdbx_description
1 polymer ?
#
loop_
_entity_poly.entity_id
_entity_poly.type
_entity_poly.pdbx_seq_one_letter_code
_entity_poly.pdbx_strand_id
1 'polypeptide(L)'
;MASSNEEIKGNKWNEERLRSIVVMALVNNGVNLRTVQRIRKKLEDIWDVDTSIKRAHKEEGVARKVRETDFVDKVKKMVLDDPTRSMRAMARDLGYHEKTIRDCVLEDLRCRSYNMQ
;
A
#
# COMPACT_ATOMS: atom_id res chain seq x y z
N MET A 1 40.18 -4.50 33.90
CA MET A 1 39.19 -5.09 32.96
C MET A 1 37.80 -4.64 33.39
N ALA A 2 37.36 -3.45 32.95
CA ALA A 2 35.97 -3.00 33.04
C ALA A 2 35.28 -3.52 31.76
N SER A 3 34.77 -4.75 31.78
CA SER A 3 33.41 -5.15 32.15
C SER A 3 32.37 -4.58 31.19
N SER A 4 32.07 -5.37 30.16
CA SER A 4 31.09 -5.16 29.09
C SER A 4 29.69 -4.69 29.56
N ASN A 5 29.42 -4.81 30.87
CA ASN A 5 28.20 -4.32 31.52
C ASN A 5 28.09 -2.79 31.60
N GLU A 6 29.19 -2.03 31.61
CA GLU A 6 29.14 -0.57 31.60
C GLU A 6 28.81 -0.02 30.20
N GLU A 7 29.33 -0.67 29.16
CA GLU A 7 29.13 -0.32 27.76
C GLU A 7 27.68 -0.57 27.30
N ILE A 8 27.08 -1.70 27.72
CA ILE A 8 25.67 -2.03 27.45
C ILE A 8 24.72 -1.02 28.14
N LYS A 9 25.04 -0.57 29.36
CA LYS A 9 24.25 0.46 30.06
C LYS A 9 24.34 1.81 29.35
N GLY A 10 25.54 2.22 28.90
CA GLY A 10 25.73 3.46 28.15
C GLY A 10 24.91 3.51 26.86
N ASN A 11 24.89 2.41 26.10
CA ASN A 11 24.13 2.32 24.84
C ASN A 11 22.61 2.39 25.06
N LYS A 12 22.10 1.73 26.11
CA LYS A 12 20.67 1.78 26.48
C LYS A 12 20.21 3.19 26.87
N TRP A 13 21.00 3.91 27.67
CA TRP A 13 20.70 5.29 28.07
C TRP A 13 20.71 6.25 26.89
N ASN A 14 21.55 5.98 25.88
CA ASN A 14 21.60 6.78 24.65
C ASN A 14 20.37 6.57 23.77
N GLU A 15 19.88 5.33 23.62
CA GLU A 15 18.69 5.02 22.83
C GLU A 15 17.39 5.57 23.45
N GLU A 16 17.21 5.49 24.76
CA GLU A 16 16.05 6.11 25.45
C GLU A 16 16.02 7.62 25.26
N ARG A 17 17.20 8.25 25.28
CA ARG A 17 17.36 9.68 25.00
C ARG A 17 17.01 10.01 23.55
N LEU A 18 17.43 9.20 22.58
CA LEU A 18 17.06 9.34 21.17
C LEU A 18 15.55 9.20 20.96
N ARG A 19 14.90 8.20 21.59
CA ARG A 19 13.44 8.02 21.53
C ARG A 19 12.70 9.25 22.04
N SER A 20 13.15 9.81 23.17
CA SER A 20 12.57 11.03 23.75
C SER A 20 12.73 12.26 22.83
N ILE A 21 13.91 12.45 22.23
CA ILE A 21 14.18 13.53 21.26
C ILE A 21 13.26 13.43 20.05
N VAL A 22 13.10 12.22 19.49
CA VAL A 22 12.23 11.99 18.32
C VAL A 22 10.77 12.31 18.65
N VAL A 23 10.26 11.84 19.80
CA VAL A 23 8.88 12.12 20.22
C VAL A 23 8.66 13.63 20.42
N MET A 24 9.59 14.34 21.08
CA MET A 24 9.50 15.79 21.25
C MET A 24 9.53 16.54 19.91
N ALA A 25 10.42 16.13 18.99
CA ALA A 25 10.48 16.73 17.67
C ALA A 25 9.17 16.57 16.90
N LEU A 26 8.52 15.40 16.95
CA LEU A 26 7.23 15.18 16.29
C LEU A 26 6.12 16.07 16.86
N VAL A 27 6.07 16.24 18.18
CA VAL A 27 5.11 17.14 18.85
C VAL A 27 5.35 18.59 18.42
N ASN A 28 6.60 19.05 18.43
CA ASN A 28 6.97 20.41 18.05
C ASN A 28 6.71 20.72 16.56
N ASN A 29 6.78 19.71 15.69
CA ASN A 29 6.45 19.83 14.27
C ASN A 29 4.94 19.71 13.97
N GLY A 30 4.07 19.73 14.99
CA GLY A 30 2.62 19.73 14.80
C GLY A 30 2.04 18.40 14.31
N VAL A 31 2.77 17.29 14.48
CA VAL A 31 2.25 15.96 14.16
C VAL A 31 1.09 15.63 15.09
N ASN A 32 0.02 15.06 14.53
CA ASN A 32 -1.18 14.70 15.29
C ASN A 32 -0.83 13.81 16.49
N LEU A 33 -1.38 14.14 17.68
CA LEU A 33 -1.13 13.42 18.93
C LEU A 33 -1.37 11.91 18.83
N ARG A 34 -2.40 11.48 18.09
CA ARG A 34 -2.69 10.04 17.87
C ARG A 34 -1.58 9.34 17.09
N THR A 35 -0.97 10.04 16.14
CA THR A 35 0.17 9.55 15.37
C THR A 35 1.42 9.50 16.24
N VAL A 36 1.67 10.53 17.05
CA VAL A 36 2.77 10.56 18.03
C VAL A 36 2.65 9.39 19.02
N GLN A 37 1.46 9.14 19.56
CA GLN A 37 1.21 8.02 20.48
C GLN A 37 1.44 6.65 19.81
N ARG A 38 1.01 6.48 18.55
CA ARG A 38 1.27 5.25 17.77
C ARG A 38 2.76 5.03 17.53
N ILE A 39 3.50 6.09 17.22
CA ILE A 39 4.96 6.04 17.00
C ILE A 39 5.66 5.72 18.32
N ARG A 40 5.30 6.40 19.41
CA ARG A 40 5.84 6.13 20.75
C ARG A 40 5.64 4.66 21.14
N LYS A 41 4.42 4.12 20.96
CA LYS A 41 4.15 2.71 21.23
C LYS A 41 5.00 1.77 20.37
N LYS A 42 5.16 2.06 19.07
CA LYS A 42 6.04 1.28 18.18
C LYS A 42 7.51 1.33 18.59
N LEU A 43 7.99 2.47 19.09
CA LEU A 43 9.34 2.63 19.62
C LEU A 43 9.54 1.92 20.97
N GLU A 44 8.48 1.73 21.75
CA GLU A 44 8.51 0.90 22.96
C GLU A 44 8.54 -0.60 22.60
N ASP A 45 7.77 -1.02 21.58
CA ASP A 45 7.64 -2.43 21.16
C ASP A 45 8.83 -2.94 20.30
N ILE A 46 9.45 -2.07 19.49
CA ILE A 46 10.57 -2.42 18.61
C ILE A 46 11.86 -1.80 19.18
N TRP A 47 12.84 -2.66 19.49
CA TRP A 47 14.10 -2.22 20.11
C TRP A 47 14.88 -1.22 19.24
N ASP A 48 14.83 -1.40 17.92
CA ASP A 48 15.56 -0.61 16.95
C ASP A 48 14.71 0.50 16.30
N VAL A 49 15.17 1.74 16.46
CA VAL A 49 14.53 2.94 15.91
C VAL A 49 14.58 2.92 14.37
N ASP A 50 15.64 2.38 13.76
CA ASP A 50 15.86 2.41 12.32
C ASP A 50 14.88 1.49 11.57
N THR A 51 14.60 0.31 12.12
CA THR A 51 13.52 -0.58 11.62
C THR A 51 12.12 0.00 11.78
N SER A 52 11.86 0.82 12.81
CA SER A 52 10.56 1.44 13.03
C SER A 52 10.24 2.60 12.06
N ILE A 53 11.28 3.27 11.54
CA ILE A 53 11.18 4.39 10.59
C ILE A 53 11.03 3.88 9.15
N LYS A 54 11.56 2.69 8.83
CA LYS A 54 11.35 2.06 7.53
C LYS A 54 9.84 1.84 7.33
N ARG A 55 9.26 2.56 6.37
CA ARG A 55 7.88 2.33 5.93
C ARG A 55 7.75 0.86 5.59
N ALA A 56 6.78 0.18 6.18
CA ALA A 56 6.39 -1.15 5.72
C ALA A 56 6.17 -1.07 4.21
N HIS A 57 6.89 -1.89 3.45
CA HIS A 57 6.60 -2.05 2.04
C HIS A 57 5.13 -2.43 1.93
N LYS A 58 4.37 -1.61 1.20
CA LYS A 58 3.01 -1.97 0.83
C LYS A 58 3.12 -3.28 0.06
N GLU A 59 2.54 -4.36 0.58
CA GLU A 59 2.52 -5.64 -0.11
C GLU A 59 2.13 -5.40 -1.56
N GLU A 60 3.08 -5.66 -2.45
CA GLU A 60 2.93 -5.53 -3.87
C GLU A 60 1.90 -6.58 -4.26
N GLY A 61 0.72 -6.10 -4.69
CA GLY A 61 -0.49 -6.88 -4.75
C GLY A 61 -0.27 -8.23 -5.41
N VAL A 62 -0.85 -9.27 -4.78
CA VAL A 62 -1.09 -10.62 -5.30
C VAL A 62 -0.88 -10.65 -6.81
N ALA A 63 0.13 -11.40 -7.27
CA ALA A 63 0.43 -11.60 -8.68
C ALA A 63 -0.88 -11.71 -9.45
N ARG A 64 -1.21 -10.67 -10.24
CA ARG A 64 -2.49 -10.61 -10.95
C ARG A 64 -2.55 -11.87 -11.81
N LYS A 65 -3.55 -12.72 -11.60
CA LYS A 65 -3.83 -13.82 -12.52
C LYS A 65 -3.99 -13.18 -13.89
N VAL A 66 -3.03 -13.45 -14.78
CA VAL A 66 -3.05 -12.94 -16.15
C VAL A 66 -4.33 -13.48 -16.77
N ARG A 67 -5.21 -12.58 -17.20
CA ARG A 67 -6.43 -12.95 -17.91
C ARG A 67 -6.05 -13.45 -19.29
N GLU A 68 -6.82 -14.39 -19.82
CA GLU A 68 -6.57 -14.98 -21.13
C GLU A 68 -6.54 -13.89 -22.21
N THR A 69 -5.53 -13.94 -23.10
CA THR A 69 -5.31 -12.91 -24.13
C THR A 69 -6.52 -12.76 -25.05
N ASP A 70 -7.14 -13.87 -25.42
CA ASP A 70 -8.31 -13.91 -26.30
C ASP A 70 -9.51 -13.18 -25.69
N PHE A 71 -9.67 -13.25 -24.38
CA PHE A 71 -10.71 -12.51 -23.66
C PHE A 71 -10.41 -11.01 -23.71
N VAL A 72 -9.17 -10.60 -23.41
CA VAL A 72 -8.76 -9.20 -23.42
C VAL A 72 -8.94 -8.59 -24.81
N ASP A 73 -8.57 -9.30 -25.87
CA ASP A 73 -8.72 -8.85 -27.25
C ASP A 73 -10.19 -8.71 -27.67
N LYS A 74 -11.06 -9.62 -27.23
CA LYS A 74 -12.52 -9.51 -27.47
C LYS A 74 -13.11 -8.28 -26.79
N VAL A 75 -12.77 -8.03 -25.52
CA VAL A 75 -13.23 -6.85 -24.79
C VAL A 75 -12.69 -5.58 -25.44
N LYS A 76 -11.41 -5.57 -25.83
CA LYS A 76 -10.79 -4.45 -26.55
C LYS A 76 -11.53 -4.14 -27.85
N LYS A 77 -11.85 -5.17 -28.63
CA LYS A 77 -12.60 -5.01 -29.88
C LYS A 77 -13.98 -4.41 -29.62
N MET A 78 -14.73 -4.92 -28.64
CA MET A 78 -16.06 -4.38 -28.30
C MET A 78 -16.01 -2.89 -27.88
N VAL A 79 -15.00 -2.51 -27.09
CA VAL A 79 -14.80 -1.12 -26.65
C VAL A 79 -14.45 -0.18 -27.82
N LEU A 80 -13.69 -0.68 -28.80
CA LEU A 80 -13.32 0.09 -29.99
C LEU A 80 -14.46 0.18 -31.00
N ASP A 81 -15.21 -0.90 -31.19
CA ASP A 81 -16.33 -0.98 -32.13
C ASP A 81 -17.52 -0.12 -31.67
N ASP A 82 -17.83 -0.13 -30.37
CA ASP A 82 -18.88 0.70 -29.77
C ASP A 82 -18.46 1.20 -28.37
N PRO A 83 -17.88 2.42 -28.28
CA PRO A 83 -17.46 2.99 -27.01
C PRO A 83 -18.61 3.46 -26.13
N THR A 84 -19.88 3.34 -26.57
CA THR A 84 -21.08 3.62 -25.77
C THR A 84 -21.64 2.39 -25.06
N ARG A 85 -21.03 1.23 -25.32
CA ARG A 85 -21.53 -0.05 -24.85
C ARG A 85 -21.24 -0.26 -23.37
N SER A 86 -22.28 -0.36 -22.54
CA SER A 86 -22.08 -0.63 -21.10
C SER A 86 -21.30 -1.93 -20.83
N MET A 87 -20.52 -1.95 -19.74
CA MET A 87 -19.80 -3.15 -19.27
C MET A 87 -20.75 -4.33 -19.00
N ARG A 88 -21.97 -4.04 -18.55
CA ARG A 88 -23.02 -5.04 -18.31
C ARG A 88 -23.54 -5.67 -19.61
N ALA A 89 -23.57 -4.93 -20.72
CA ALA A 89 -23.89 -5.50 -22.02
C ALA A 89 -22.77 -6.44 -22.50
N MET A 90 -21.51 -6.00 -22.42
CA MET A 90 -20.35 -6.84 -22.78
C MET A 90 -20.28 -8.13 -21.93
N ALA A 91 -20.61 -8.03 -20.64
CA ALA A 91 -20.66 -9.17 -19.73
C ALA A 91 -21.69 -10.22 -20.17
N ARG A 92 -22.88 -9.78 -20.60
CA ARG A 92 -23.94 -10.68 -21.11
C ARG A 92 -23.52 -11.36 -22.41
N ASP A 93 -22.92 -10.62 -23.34
CA ASP A 93 -22.48 -11.15 -24.63
C ASP A 93 -21.37 -12.20 -24.50
N LEU A 94 -20.41 -11.93 -23.62
CA LEU A 94 -19.26 -12.82 -23.43
C LEU A 94 -19.52 -13.91 -22.37
N GLY A 95 -20.65 -13.86 -21.65
CA GLY A 95 -20.98 -14.82 -20.59
C GLY A 95 -20.13 -14.67 -19.32
N TYR A 96 -19.54 -13.49 -19.08
CA TYR A 96 -18.70 -13.22 -17.91
C TYR A 96 -19.44 -12.40 -16.87
N HIS A 97 -18.91 -12.40 -15.64
CA HIS A 97 -19.38 -11.50 -14.60
C HIS A 97 -18.96 -10.05 -14.93
N GLU A 98 -19.83 -9.07 -14.63
CA GLU A 98 -19.58 -7.65 -14.91
C GLU A 98 -18.27 -7.17 -14.28
N LYS A 99 -17.95 -7.63 -13.07
CA LYS A 99 -16.67 -7.36 -12.40
C LYS A 99 -15.47 -7.77 -13.27
N THR A 100 -15.51 -8.91 -13.94
CA THR A 100 -14.41 -9.38 -14.81
C THR A 100 -14.20 -8.44 -15.99
N ILE A 101 -15.29 -7.97 -16.60
CA ILE A 101 -15.24 -6.96 -17.66
C ILE A 101 -14.68 -5.64 -17.13
N ARG A 102 -15.17 -5.19 -15.97
CA ARG A 102 -14.71 -3.93 -15.34
C ARG A 102 -13.22 -3.97 -15.03
N ASP A 103 -12.75 -5.04 -14.40
CA ASP A 103 -11.34 -5.17 -14.07
C ASP A 103 -10.50 -5.24 -15.37
N CYS A 104 -11.00 -5.89 -16.44
CA CYS A 104 -10.35 -5.89 -17.76
C CYS A 104 -10.24 -4.48 -18.36
N VAL A 105 -11.34 -3.74 -18.39
CA VAL A 105 -11.41 -2.41 -19.00
C VAL A 105 -10.54 -1.41 -18.22
N LEU A 106 -10.57 -1.45 -16.89
CA LEU A 106 -9.87 -0.49 -16.05
C LEU A 106 -8.38 -0.82 -15.82
N GLU A 107 -8.04 -2.10 -15.72
CA GLU A 107 -6.69 -2.54 -15.35
C GLU A 107 -5.87 -2.99 -16.56
N ASP A 108 -6.44 -3.83 -17.44
CA ASP A 108 -5.71 -4.39 -18.60
C ASP A 108 -5.69 -3.39 -19.77
N LEU A 109 -6.87 -2.90 -20.16
CA LEU A 109 -7.00 -1.92 -21.25
C LEU A 109 -6.69 -0.49 -20.80
N ARG A 110 -6.74 -0.22 -19.49
CA ARG A 110 -6.51 1.10 -18.88
C ARG A 110 -7.48 2.19 -19.37
N CYS A 111 -8.67 1.81 -19.82
CA CYS A 111 -9.73 2.71 -20.26
C CYS A 111 -10.50 3.29 -19.06
N ARG A 112 -9.85 4.19 -18.31
CA ARG A 112 -10.43 4.78 -17.08
C ARG A 112 -11.69 5.62 -17.31
N SER A 113 -11.83 6.23 -18.50
CA SER A 113 -13.00 7.02 -18.89
C SER A 113 -14.26 6.18 -19.16
N TYR A 114 -14.10 4.88 -19.37
CA TYR A 114 -15.19 3.96 -19.70
C TYR A 114 -16.13 3.69 -18.51
N ASN A 115 -15.73 4.12 -17.30
CA ASN A 115 -16.49 3.92 -16.07
C ASN A 115 -17.73 4.85 -15.95
N MET A 116 -17.93 5.76 -16.91
CA MET A 116 -18.96 6.82 -16.85
C MET A 116 -20.24 6.49 -17.65
N GLN A 117 -20.45 5.23 -18.06
CA GLN A 117 -21.62 4.77 -18.83
C GLN A 117 -22.34 3.62 -18.12
#